data_AF-V4ZYT8-F1
#
_entry.id   AF-V4ZYT8-F1
#
_cell.length_a   1.000
_cell.length_b   1.000
_cell.length_c   1.000
_cell.angle_alpha   90.00
_cell.angle_beta   90.00
_cell.angle_gamma   90.00
#
_symmetry.space_group_name_H-M   'P 1'
#
loop_
_entity.id
_entity.type
_entity.pdbx_description
1 polymer ?
#
loop_
_entity_poly.entity_id
_entity_poly.type
_entity_poly.pdbx_seq_one_letter_code
_entity_poly.pdbx_strand_id
1 'polypeptide(L)'
;YVDDMFLLDVNDEEYGLKPMNCPGHATIFEQNSWSYRDLPVRYAENGKVYRKEQRGELSGLSRVWAFTIDDGHLFCTPEQIESEVNDIMAMINDVLETFDLDYEVALATRPEKSVGGDEIWEKAESQLESVLESANMEYDLEAGDGAFYGPKIDFAFTDALGRKWDGPTVQLDFNMPERFDLTYTGEDNEDHRPVMIHRALYGSFERFFMVLIEHYDGKFPLWLAPEQVRILPISDDELGYAHRLKNDLEDADFRVDIEDRSWTLGRKIREAQDDRIPYMLVVGSDEAEAGTVSVRDRKEREQQDVELDSFIDHLETERAERREEPDFLG
;
A
#
# COMPACT_ATOMS: atom_id res chain seq x y z
N TYR A 1 -16.63 -18.75 -5.90
CA TYR A 1 -15.70 -17.98 -6.75
C TYR A 1 -15.97 -18.09 -8.24
N VAL A 2 -16.44 -19.22 -8.80
CA VAL A 2 -16.74 -19.30 -10.26
C VAL A 2 -17.66 -18.17 -10.73
N ASP A 3 -18.70 -17.85 -9.96
CA ASP A 3 -19.66 -16.79 -10.30
C ASP A 3 -19.02 -15.39 -10.40
N ASP A 4 -17.91 -15.17 -9.69
CA ASP A 4 -17.17 -13.90 -9.60
C ASP A 4 -15.94 -13.88 -10.51
N MET A 5 -15.76 -14.89 -11.37
CA MET A 5 -14.61 -14.98 -12.28
C MET A 5 -14.96 -14.55 -13.70
N PHE A 6 -13.96 -14.01 -14.40
CA PHE A 6 -14.01 -13.87 -15.85
C PHE A 6 -13.53 -15.17 -16.49
N LEU A 7 -14.45 -15.89 -17.13
CA LEU A 7 -14.20 -17.15 -17.82
C LEU A 7 -14.12 -16.92 -19.33
N LEU A 8 -13.22 -17.65 -19.98
CA LEU A 8 -12.88 -17.54 -21.39
C LEU A 8 -12.74 -18.95 -21.96
N ASP A 9 -13.49 -19.27 -23.00
CA ASP A 9 -13.31 -20.51 -23.75
C ASP A 9 -12.18 -20.32 -24.78
N VAL A 10 -11.14 -21.14 -24.70
CA VAL A 10 -10.00 -21.14 -25.63
C VAL A 10 -9.87 -22.55 -26.23
N ASN A 11 -10.35 -22.72 -27.46
CA ASN A 11 -10.51 -24.02 -28.12
C ASN A 11 -11.44 -24.95 -27.33
N ASP A 12 -10.92 -26.08 -26.84
CA ASP A 12 -11.63 -27.11 -26.08
C ASP A 12 -11.38 -26.99 -24.55
N GLU A 13 -10.75 -25.91 -24.11
CA GLU A 13 -10.38 -25.67 -22.71
C GLU A 13 -10.99 -24.36 -22.20
N GLU A 14 -11.43 -24.36 -20.93
CA GLU A 14 -11.92 -23.17 -20.22
C GLU A 14 -10.79 -22.57 -19.38
N TYR A 15 -10.55 -21.26 -19.55
CA TYR A 15 -9.59 -20.49 -18.78
C TYR A 15 -10.30 -19.43 -17.95
N GLY A 16 -9.79 -19.16 -16.76
CA GLY A 16 -10.27 -18.08 -15.89
C GLY A 16 -9.18 -17.05 -15.62
N LEU A 17 -9.54 -15.76 -15.63
CA LEU A 17 -8.67 -14.74 -15.04
C LEU A 17 -8.63 -14.95 -13.52
N LYS A 18 -7.42 -14.97 -12.93
CA LYS A 18 -7.22 -15.27 -11.51
C LYS A 18 -7.95 -14.23 -10.63
N PRO A 19 -8.84 -14.63 -9.69
CA PRO A 19 -9.48 -13.72 -8.74
C PRO A 19 -8.66 -13.50 -7.45
N MET A 20 -7.57 -14.25 -7.30
CA MET A 20 -6.65 -14.29 -6.15
C MET A 20 -5.33 -14.94 -6.59
N ASN A 21 -4.22 -14.66 -5.88
CA ASN A 21 -2.90 -15.20 -6.23
C ASN A 21 -2.57 -16.55 -5.54
N CYS A 22 -3.29 -16.89 -4.47
CA CYS A 22 -2.98 -18.05 -3.62
C CYS A 22 -2.85 -19.40 -4.35
N PRO A 23 -3.71 -19.79 -5.34
CA PRO A 23 -3.51 -21.04 -6.08
C PRO A 23 -2.17 -21.09 -6.83
N GLY A 24 -1.72 -19.96 -7.37
CA GLY A 24 -0.43 -19.86 -8.06
C GLY A 24 0.73 -20.05 -7.08
N HIS A 25 0.68 -19.40 -5.92
CA HIS A 25 1.71 -19.53 -4.88
C HIS A 25 1.74 -20.94 -4.28
N ALA A 26 0.59 -21.59 -4.09
CA ALA A 26 0.51 -22.99 -3.68
C ALA A 26 1.17 -23.92 -4.71
N THR A 27 0.93 -23.68 -6.00
CA THR A 27 1.57 -24.44 -7.09
C THR A 27 3.09 -24.24 -7.10
N ILE A 28 3.60 -23.04 -6.79
CA ILE A 28 5.05 -22.79 -6.68
C ILE A 28 5.64 -23.54 -5.49
N PHE A 29 4.93 -23.58 -4.35
CA PHE A 29 5.35 -24.37 -3.18
C PHE A 29 5.44 -25.87 -3.51
N GLU A 30 4.43 -26.43 -4.17
CA GLU A 30 4.34 -27.85 -4.55
C GLU A 30 5.51 -28.32 -5.45
N GLN A 31 6.09 -27.42 -6.25
CA GLN A 31 7.19 -27.76 -7.16
C GLN A 31 8.51 -28.13 -6.48
N ASN A 32 8.61 -27.94 -5.15
CA ASN A 32 9.82 -28.18 -4.38
C ASN A 32 9.54 -29.20 -3.26
N SER A 33 10.60 -29.87 -2.79
CA SER A 33 10.56 -30.67 -1.56
C SER A 33 11.09 -29.85 -0.41
N TRP A 34 10.36 -29.79 0.69
CA TRP A 34 10.67 -28.94 1.84
C TRP A 34 10.95 -29.76 3.09
N SER A 35 11.96 -29.37 3.86
CA SER A 35 12.14 -29.81 5.25
C SER A 35 11.51 -28.80 6.20
N TYR A 36 11.13 -29.23 7.40
CA TYR A 36 10.73 -28.33 8.49
C TYR A 36 11.77 -27.23 8.77
N ARG A 37 13.05 -27.46 8.41
CA ARG A 37 14.15 -26.49 8.54
C ARG A 37 14.14 -25.40 7.48
N ASP A 38 13.49 -25.65 6.34
CA ASP A 38 13.36 -24.69 5.25
C ASP A 38 12.17 -23.76 5.46
N LEU A 39 11.24 -24.15 6.35
CA LEU A 39 10.11 -23.32 6.75
C LEU A 39 10.54 -22.27 7.78
N PRO A 40 10.01 -21.04 7.71
CA PRO A 40 8.91 -20.61 6.85
C PRO A 40 9.34 -20.21 5.42
N VAL A 41 8.56 -20.60 4.42
CA VAL A 41 8.70 -20.17 3.03
C VAL A 41 7.74 -19.01 2.77
N ARG A 42 8.24 -17.91 2.19
CA ARG A 42 7.46 -16.68 1.99
C ARG A 42 7.49 -16.27 0.53
N TYR A 43 6.31 -16.13 -0.08
CA TYR A 43 6.15 -15.54 -1.41
C TYR A 43 5.42 -14.22 -1.31
N ALA A 44 5.85 -13.25 -2.11
CA ALA A 44 5.20 -11.96 -2.24
C ALA A 44 5.06 -11.62 -3.74
N GLU A 45 3.88 -11.14 -4.13
CA GLU A 45 3.57 -10.71 -5.49
C GLU A 45 2.71 -9.44 -5.40
N ASN A 46 3.11 -8.36 -6.09
CA ASN A 46 2.16 -7.31 -6.45
C ASN A 46 1.26 -7.83 -7.58
N GLY A 47 0.35 -8.72 -7.21
CA GLY A 47 -0.37 -9.60 -8.12
C GLY A 47 -1.64 -8.95 -8.64
N LYS A 48 -1.72 -8.81 -9.97
CA LYS A 48 -2.93 -8.33 -10.63
C LYS A 48 -3.98 -9.44 -10.69
N VAL A 49 -5.15 -9.15 -10.13
CA VAL A 49 -6.28 -10.08 -10.04
C VAL A 49 -7.54 -9.46 -10.64
N TYR A 50 -8.53 -10.30 -10.92
CA TYR A 50 -9.75 -9.93 -11.60
C TYR A 50 -10.98 -10.51 -10.89
N ARG A 51 -11.91 -9.65 -10.48
CA ARG A 51 -13.20 -10.07 -9.90
C ARG A 51 -14.33 -9.46 -10.70
N LYS A 52 -15.30 -10.28 -11.10
CA LYS A 52 -16.45 -9.91 -11.92
C LYS A 52 -17.56 -9.31 -11.04
N GLU A 53 -17.23 -8.21 -10.36
CA GLU A 53 -18.16 -7.41 -9.56
C GLU A 53 -19.39 -6.97 -10.38
N GLN A 54 -20.54 -6.79 -9.73
CA GLN A 54 -21.72 -6.33 -10.46
C GLN A 54 -21.51 -4.89 -10.95
N ARG A 55 -21.92 -4.61 -12.19
CA ARG A 55 -21.70 -3.29 -12.82
C ARG A 55 -22.22 -2.12 -11.99
N GLY A 56 -23.31 -2.32 -11.24
CA GLY A 56 -23.90 -1.28 -10.38
C GLY A 56 -23.12 -1.00 -9.09
N GLU A 57 -22.16 -1.86 -8.76
CA GLU A 57 -21.34 -1.75 -7.54
C GLU A 57 -19.97 -1.13 -7.80
N LEU A 58 -19.56 -1.00 -9.08
CA LEU A 58 -18.31 -0.37 -9.46
C LEU A 58 -18.29 1.10 -9.07
N SER A 59 -17.20 1.54 -8.45
CA SER A 59 -17.06 2.91 -7.94
C SER A 59 -15.60 3.33 -7.91
N GLY A 60 -15.25 4.34 -8.72
CA GLY A 60 -13.92 4.98 -8.73
C GLY A 60 -12.77 3.96 -8.66
N LEU A 61 -11.94 4.10 -7.63
CA LEU A 61 -10.87 3.17 -7.28
C LEU A 61 -11.26 2.21 -6.14
N SER A 62 -12.43 2.39 -5.53
CA SER A 62 -12.85 1.66 -4.33
C SER A 62 -13.34 0.25 -4.62
N ARG A 63 -13.99 0.08 -5.79
CA ARG A 63 -14.50 -1.21 -6.27
C ARG A 63 -14.36 -1.28 -7.80
N VAL A 64 -13.43 -2.12 -8.24
CA VAL A 64 -13.00 -2.24 -9.65
C VAL A 64 -12.93 -3.72 -10.06
N TRP A 65 -13.00 -3.99 -11.37
CA TRP A 65 -12.88 -5.37 -11.87
C TRP A 65 -11.47 -5.92 -11.89
N ALA A 66 -10.47 -5.05 -12.03
CA ALA A 66 -9.07 -5.42 -12.11
C ALA A 66 -8.30 -4.55 -11.13
N PHE A 67 -7.56 -5.19 -10.23
CA PHE A 67 -6.82 -4.51 -9.20
C PHE A 67 -5.54 -5.27 -8.88
N THR A 68 -4.60 -4.59 -8.25
CA THR A 68 -3.31 -5.15 -7.87
C THR A 68 -3.20 -5.17 -6.36
N ILE A 69 -2.97 -6.34 -5.78
CA ILE A 69 -2.81 -6.51 -4.33
C ILE A 69 -1.33 -6.72 -4.05
N ASP A 70 -0.83 -6.16 -2.96
CA ASP A 70 0.48 -6.47 -2.40
C ASP A 70 0.46 -7.84 -1.68
N ASP A 71 0.07 -8.88 -2.41
CA ASP A 71 -0.32 -10.16 -1.85
C ASP A 71 0.89 -10.96 -1.36
N GLY A 72 0.76 -11.56 -0.18
CA GLY A 72 1.78 -12.39 0.44
C GLY A 72 1.20 -13.71 0.89
N HIS A 73 1.94 -14.79 0.63
CA HIS A 73 1.59 -16.14 1.06
C HIS A 73 2.79 -16.80 1.73
N LEU A 74 2.61 -17.14 3.00
CA LEU A 74 3.63 -17.80 3.80
C LEU A 74 3.20 -19.24 4.06
N PHE A 75 4.15 -20.16 4.04
CA PHE A 75 3.96 -21.56 4.39
C PHE A 75 4.86 -21.84 5.59
N CYS A 76 4.27 -22.22 6.71
CA CYS A 76 4.98 -22.37 7.98
C CYS A 76 4.48 -23.59 8.76
N THR A 77 5.21 -24.00 9.79
CA THR A 77 4.70 -25.02 10.73
C THR A 77 3.68 -24.39 11.69
N PRO A 78 2.78 -25.18 12.31
CA PRO A 78 1.83 -24.66 13.30
C PRO A 78 2.47 -23.92 14.49
N GLU A 79 3.71 -24.25 14.83
CA GLU A 79 4.48 -23.62 15.91
C GLU A 79 5.03 -22.25 15.50
N GLN A 80 5.19 -22.00 14.20
CA GLN A 80 5.72 -20.75 13.65
C GLN A 80 4.65 -19.68 13.42
N ILE A 81 3.36 -20.03 13.50
CA ILE A 81 2.24 -19.09 13.22
C ILE A 81 2.38 -17.80 14.03
N GLU A 82 2.58 -17.90 15.34
CA GLU A 82 2.62 -16.72 16.21
C GLU A 82 3.78 -15.78 15.86
N SER A 83 4.97 -16.30 15.55
CA SER A 83 6.09 -15.46 15.13
C SER A 83 5.84 -14.81 13.76
N GLU A 84 5.29 -15.56 12.80
CA GLU A 84 5.02 -15.01 11.46
C GLU A 84 3.91 -13.96 11.48
N VAL A 85 2.86 -14.16 12.26
CA VAL A 85 1.79 -13.16 12.42
C VAL A 85 2.33 -11.92 13.11
N ASN A 86 3.17 -12.05 14.16
CA ASN A 86 3.82 -10.89 14.78
C ASN A 86 4.66 -10.07 13.80
N ASP A 87 5.46 -10.73 12.97
CA ASP A 87 6.27 -10.05 11.94
C ASP A 87 5.37 -9.32 10.92
N ILE A 88 4.25 -9.93 10.52
CA ILE A 88 3.28 -9.30 9.61
C ILE A 88 2.60 -8.10 10.27
N MET A 89 2.19 -8.23 11.54
CA MET A 89 1.55 -7.15 12.29
C MET A 89 2.51 -5.96 12.46
N ALA A 90 3.80 -6.21 12.70
CA ALA A 90 4.82 -5.15 12.72
C ALA A 90 4.91 -4.42 11.37
N MET A 91 4.92 -5.16 10.26
CA MET A 91 4.91 -4.55 8.91
C MET A 91 3.63 -3.75 8.63
N ILE A 92 2.47 -4.22 9.11
CA ILE A 92 1.21 -3.49 8.98
C ILE A 92 1.28 -2.19 9.80
N ASN A 93 1.75 -2.25 11.05
CA ASN A 93 1.91 -1.06 11.90
C ASN A 93 2.86 -0.04 11.27
N ASP A 94 4.00 -0.47 10.72
CA ASP A 94 4.94 0.42 10.02
C ASP A 94 4.25 1.16 8.85
N VAL A 95 3.36 0.49 8.12
CA VAL A 95 2.55 1.12 7.06
C VAL A 95 1.57 2.11 7.66
N LEU A 96 0.78 1.72 8.66
CA LEU A 96 -0.24 2.56 9.26
C LEU A 96 0.37 3.84 9.88
N GLU A 97 1.48 3.70 10.60
CA GLU A 97 2.23 4.82 11.20
C GLU A 97 2.87 5.73 10.14
N THR A 98 3.36 5.16 9.02
CA THR A 98 3.97 5.96 7.95
C THR A 98 2.98 6.92 7.28
N PHE A 99 1.71 6.53 7.19
CA PHE A 99 0.67 7.32 6.53
C PHE A 99 -0.26 8.04 7.52
N ASP A 100 -0.06 7.87 8.83
CA ASP A 100 -0.92 8.39 9.92
C ASP A 100 -2.42 8.10 9.67
N LEU A 101 -2.73 6.87 9.25
CA LEU A 101 -4.10 6.49 8.94
C LEU A 101 -4.87 6.07 10.19
N ASP A 102 -6.10 6.57 10.33
CA ASP A 102 -7.06 6.02 11.28
C ASP A 102 -7.51 4.62 10.82
N TYR A 103 -7.47 3.66 11.74
CA TYR A 103 -7.88 2.28 11.48
C TYR A 103 -8.66 1.68 12.65
N GLU A 104 -9.45 0.67 12.32
CA GLU A 104 -10.09 -0.23 13.28
C GLU A 104 -9.60 -1.64 13.01
N VAL A 105 -9.48 -2.44 14.08
CA VAL A 105 -8.99 -3.82 14.01
C VAL A 105 -10.10 -4.77 14.41
N ALA A 106 -10.30 -5.83 13.64
CA ALA A 106 -11.26 -6.88 13.93
C ALA A 106 -10.59 -8.26 13.94
N LEU A 107 -10.91 -9.06 14.95
CA LEU A 107 -10.62 -10.49 14.98
C LEU A 107 -11.87 -11.26 14.58
N ALA A 108 -11.88 -11.81 13.37
CA ALA A 108 -13.00 -12.57 12.86
C ALA A 108 -12.81 -14.08 13.10
N THR A 109 -13.72 -14.68 13.86
CA THR A 109 -13.63 -16.07 14.36
C THR A 109 -14.55 -17.02 13.61
N ARG A 110 -14.47 -18.31 13.94
CA ARG A 110 -15.02 -19.42 13.18
C ARG A 110 -16.50 -19.26 12.79
N PRO A 111 -16.83 -19.29 11.49
CA PRO A 111 -18.21 -19.31 11.03
C PRO A 111 -18.88 -20.67 11.26
N GLU A 112 -20.22 -20.70 11.25
CA GLU A 112 -21.01 -21.94 11.33
C GLU A 112 -20.62 -22.97 10.26
N LYS A 113 -20.25 -22.49 9.06
CA LYS A 113 -19.76 -23.31 7.96
C LYS A 113 -18.26 -23.13 7.81
N SER A 114 -17.50 -24.07 8.35
CA SER A 114 -16.03 -24.06 8.31
C SER A 114 -15.47 -25.43 7.95
N VAL A 115 -14.22 -25.43 7.51
CA VAL A 115 -13.41 -26.63 7.24
C VAL A 115 -12.29 -26.73 8.27
N GLY A 116 -11.83 -27.95 8.57
CA GLY A 116 -10.88 -28.22 9.66
C GLY A 116 -11.55 -28.63 10.97
N GLY A 117 -10.79 -29.29 11.83
CA GLY A 117 -11.27 -29.78 13.14
C GLY A 117 -11.31 -28.67 14.19
N ASP A 118 -12.10 -28.88 15.25
CA ASP A 118 -12.31 -27.90 16.32
C ASP A 118 -10.99 -27.47 16.99
N GLU A 119 -10.09 -28.43 17.23
CA GLU A 119 -8.79 -28.18 17.87
C GLU A 119 -7.88 -27.25 17.05
N ILE A 120 -7.94 -27.33 15.70
CA ILE A 120 -7.15 -26.47 14.82
C ILE A 120 -7.67 -25.03 14.90
N TRP A 121 -9.00 -24.87 14.90
CA TRP A 121 -9.65 -23.57 15.00
C TRP A 121 -9.39 -22.91 16.36
N GLU A 122 -9.59 -23.64 17.45
CA GLU A 122 -9.31 -23.13 18.80
C GLU A 122 -7.85 -22.68 18.94
N LYS A 123 -6.90 -23.46 18.41
CA LYS A 123 -5.48 -23.09 18.41
C LYS A 123 -5.20 -21.85 17.55
N ALA A 124 -5.76 -21.79 16.35
CA ALA A 124 -5.57 -20.69 15.42
C ALA A 124 -6.12 -19.36 15.97
N GLU A 125 -7.34 -19.39 16.53
CA GLU A 125 -7.96 -18.23 17.17
C GLU A 125 -7.17 -17.77 18.39
N SER A 126 -6.77 -18.70 19.26
CA SER A 126 -5.92 -18.41 20.43
C SER A 126 -4.59 -17.79 20.03
N GLN A 127 -3.97 -18.23 18.93
CA GLN A 127 -2.71 -17.66 18.45
C GLN A 127 -2.89 -16.23 17.93
N LEU A 128 -3.95 -15.96 17.15
CA LEU A 128 -4.23 -14.60 16.68
C LEU A 128 -4.61 -13.66 17.83
N GLU A 129 -5.39 -14.13 18.80
CA GLU A 129 -5.73 -13.39 20.02
C GLU A 129 -4.47 -13.05 20.83
N SER A 130 -3.58 -14.02 21.06
CA SER A 130 -2.30 -13.81 21.76
C SER A 130 -1.44 -12.73 21.07
N VAL A 131 -1.40 -12.73 19.73
CA VAL A 131 -0.66 -11.71 18.97
C VAL A 131 -1.26 -10.32 19.23
N LEU A 132 -2.57 -10.16 19.12
CA LEU A 132 -3.27 -8.89 19.36
C LEU A 132 -3.08 -8.39 20.80
N GLU A 133 -3.19 -9.29 21.78
CA GLU A 133 -2.97 -8.97 23.20
C GLU A 133 -1.52 -8.56 23.47
N SER A 134 -0.54 -9.28 22.90
CA SER A 134 0.89 -8.99 23.07
C SER A 134 1.30 -7.65 22.44
N ALA A 135 0.64 -7.27 21.34
CA ALA A 135 0.78 -5.98 20.69
C ALA A 135 0.03 -4.86 21.43
N ASN A 136 -0.76 -5.18 22.46
CA ASN A 136 -1.63 -4.25 23.19
C ASN A 136 -2.54 -3.46 22.22
N MET A 137 -3.05 -4.15 21.21
CA MET A 137 -3.90 -3.58 20.17
C MET A 137 -5.37 -3.73 20.57
N GLU A 138 -6.14 -2.64 20.52
CA GLU A 138 -7.59 -2.72 20.72
C GLU A 138 -8.23 -3.29 19.45
N TYR A 139 -9.13 -4.26 19.62
CA TYR A 139 -9.82 -4.91 18.51
C TYR A 139 -11.25 -5.30 18.88
N ASP A 140 -12.11 -5.35 17.87
CA ASP A 140 -13.46 -5.88 17.97
C ASP A 140 -13.49 -7.37 17.63
N LEU A 141 -14.28 -8.14 18.37
CA LEU A 141 -14.49 -9.57 18.08
C LEU A 141 -15.68 -9.74 17.14
N GLU A 142 -15.43 -10.17 15.91
CA GLU A 142 -16.46 -10.47 14.91
C GLU A 142 -16.77 -11.96 14.90
N ALA A 143 -17.62 -12.37 15.86
CA ALA A 143 -17.94 -13.76 16.08
C ALA A 143 -18.70 -14.38 14.88
N GLY A 144 -18.04 -15.31 14.18
CA GLY A 144 -18.63 -16.04 13.05
C GLY A 144 -18.41 -15.41 11.68
N ASP A 145 -17.64 -14.33 11.59
CA ASP A 145 -17.32 -13.63 10.33
C ASP A 145 -15.94 -14.02 9.74
N GLY A 146 -15.26 -14.98 10.36
CA GLY A 146 -14.04 -15.59 9.83
C GLY A 146 -14.27 -16.27 8.48
N ALA A 147 -13.19 -16.43 7.70
CA ALA A 147 -13.29 -17.17 6.46
C ALA A 147 -13.61 -18.64 6.74
N PHE A 148 -14.24 -19.36 5.80
CA PHE A 148 -14.57 -20.77 6.05
C PHE A 148 -13.33 -21.65 6.31
N TYR A 149 -12.13 -21.20 5.94
CA TYR A 149 -10.86 -21.92 6.01
C TYR A 149 -9.93 -21.53 7.17
N GLY A 150 -10.26 -20.49 7.94
CA GLY A 150 -9.50 -20.08 9.12
C GLY A 150 -9.85 -18.67 9.62
N PRO A 151 -9.39 -18.32 10.84
CA PRO A 151 -9.62 -17.01 11.43
C PRO A 151 -8.72 -15.95 10.81
N LYS A 152 -9.08 -14.68 11.03
CA LYS A 152 -8.37 -13.55 10.44
C LYS A 152 -8.36 -12.30 11.31
N ILE A 153 -7.30 -11.52 11.16
CA ILE A 153 -7.18 -10.16 11.66
C ILE A 153 -7.36 -9.24 10.45
N ASP A 154 -8.38 -8.40 10.49
CA ASP A 154 -8.63 -7.41 9.44
C ASP A 154 -8.47 -5.99 9.99
N PHE A 155 -7.92 -5.13 9.15
CA PHE A 155 -7.83 -3.71 9.39
C PHE A 155 -8.79 -2.98 8.46
N ALA A 156 -9.62 -2.12 9.01
CA ALA A 156 -10.56 -1.31 8.26
C ALA A 156 -10.16 0.16 8.33
N PHE A 157 -10.09 0.81 7.17
CA PHE A 157 -9.93 2.26 7.06
C PHE A 157 -11.29 2.93 6.99
N THR A 158 -11.41 4.08 7.65
CA THR A 158 -12.61 4.92 7.54
C THR A 158 -12.33 6.09 6.60
N ASP A 159 -13.16 6.26 5.58
CA ASP A 159 -13.03 7.39 4.67
C ASP A 159 -13.67 8.69 5.19
N ALA A 160 -13.46 9.78 4.46
CA ALA A 160 -14.01 11.10 4.77
C ALA A 160 -15.55 11.16 4.81
N LEU A 161 -16.25 10.15 4.27
CA LEU A 161 -17.71 10.01 4.30
C LEU A 161 -18.18 9.06 5.42
N GLY A 162 -17.27 8.52 6.24
CA GLY A 162 -17.56 7.58 7.32
C GLY A 162 -17.84 6.16 6.85
N ARG A 163 -17.47 5.79 5.61
CA ARG A 163 -17.58 4.42 5.10
C ARG A 163 -16.31 3.65 5.48
N LYS A 164 -16.48 2.38 5.84
CA LYS A 164 -15.38 1.46 6.16
C LYS A 164 -14.94 0.70 4.92
N TRP A 165 -13.63 0.58 4.75
CA TRP A 165 -12.99 -0.11 3.64
C TRP A 165 -11.96 -1.10 4.16
N ASP A 166 -12.00 -2.34 3.68
CA ASP A 166 -10.98 -3.32 4.05
C ASP A 166 -9.61 -2.86 3.54
N GLY A 167 -8.63 -2.89 4.44
CA GLY A 167 -7.24 -2.57 4.21
C GLY A 167 -6.34 -3.79 4.43
N PRO A 168 -5.29 -3.66 5.29
CA PRO A 168 -4.44 -4.79 5.64
C PRO A 168 -5.21 -5.96 6.23
N THR A 169 -4.69 -7.18 6.03
CA THR A 169 -5.29 -8.40 6.57
C THR A 169 -4.22 -9.46 6.82
N VAL A 170 -4.45 -10.29 7.83
CA VAL A 170 -3.70 -11.52 8.10
C VAL A 170 -4.70 -12.66 8.28
N GLN A 171 -4.60 -13.68 7.43
CA GLN A 171 -5.58 -14.75 7.32
C GLN A 171 -4.89 -16.11 7.40
N LEU A 172 -5.30 -16.95 8.34
CA LEU A 172 -4.83 -18.33 8.41
C LEU A 172 -5.67 -19.21 7.49
N ASP A 173 -5.03 -20.10 6.73
CA ASP A 173 -5.69 -21.07 5.85
C ASP A 173 -5.09 -22.47 6.03
N PHE A 174 -5.94 -23.36 6.57
CA PHE A 174 -5.63 -24.78 6.76
C PHE A 174 -6.16 -25.67 5.63
N ASN A 175 -6.98 -25.11 4.74
CA ASN A 175 -7.69 -25.84 3.70
C ASN A 175 -6.97 -25.81 2.35
N MET A 176 -6.33 -24.70 1.97
CA MET A 176 -5.58 -24.66 0.72
C MET A 176 -4.41 -25.66 0.70
N PRO A 177 -3.59 -25.77 1.77
CA PRO A 177 -2.60 -26.84 1.87
C PRO A 177 -3.19 -28.26 1.72
N GLU A 178 -4.36 -28.53 2.31
CA GLU A 178 -5.06 -29.81 2.16
C GLU A 178 -5.50 -30.06 0.72
N ARG A 179 -6.07 -29.05 0.05
CA ARG A 179 -6.61 -29.17 -1.31
C ARG A 179 -5.54 -29.37 -2.38
N PHE A 180 -4.38 -28.77 -2.20
CA PHE A 180 -3.24 -28.90 -3.10
C PHE A 180 -2.27 -30.01 -2.68
N ASP A 181 -2.61 -30.76 -1.62
CA ASP A 181 -1.78 -31.81 -1.03
C ASP A 181 -0.34 -31.35 -0.72
N LEU A 182 -0.22 -30.13 -0.20
CA LEU A 182 1.08 -29.55 0.14
C LEU A 182 1.67 -30.24 1.37
N THR A 183 2.94 -30.59 1.30
CA THR A 183 3.66 -31.26 2.39
C THR A 183 5.06 -30.71 2.62
N TYR A 184 5.59 -30.97 3.81
CA TYR A 184 7.00 -30.84 4.16
C TYR A 184 7.42 -32.03 5.04
N THR A 185 8.70 -32.38 5.03
CA THR A 185 9.25 -33.44 5.88
C THR A 185 9.56 -32.91 7.29
N GLY A 186 8.90 -33.48 8.30
CA GLY A 186 9.03 -33.13 9.71
C GLY A 186 10.31 -33.63 10.38
N GLU A 187 10.50 -33.28 11.67
CA GLU A 187 11.62 -33.77 12.49
C GLU A 187 11.61 -35.29 12.68
N ASP A 188 10.42 -35.88 12.62
CA ASP A 188 10.16 -37.32 12.68
C ASP A 188 10.43 -38.04 11.34
N ASN A 189 10.78 -37.31 10.28
CA ASN A 189 10.90 -37.79 8.89
C ASN A 189 9.57 -38.28 8.28
N GLU A 190 8.43 -37.88 8.82
CA GLU A 190 7.13 -38.09 8.22
C GLU A 190 6.70 -36.85 7.42
N ASP A 191 5.72 -37.00 6.54
CA ASP A 191 5.14 -35.89 5.80
C ASP A 191 4.11 -35.16 6.66
N HIS A 192 4.27 -33.86 6.80
CA HIS A 192 3.37 -32.96 7.52
C HIS A 192 2.80 -31.91 6.57
N ARG A 193 1.61 -31.40 6.87
CA ARG A 193 1.01 -30.29 6.12
C ARG A 193 1.45 -28.94 6.68
N PRO A 194 1.88 -27.98 5.84
CA PRO A 194 2.14 -26.63 6.30
C PRO A 194 0.83 -25.88 6.54
N VAL A 195 0.91 -24.80 7.32
CA VAL A 195 -0.16 -23.80 7.44
C VAL A 195 0.14 -22.67 6.47
N MET A 196 -0.87 -22.23 5.72
CA MET A 196 -0.75 -21.11 4.81
C MET A 196 -1.23 -19.83 5.52
N ILE A 197 -0.44 -18.77 5.47
CA ILE A 197 -0.83 -17.44 5.97
C ILE A 197 -0.95 -16.52 4.76
N HIS A 198 -2.13 -15.97 4.54
CA HIS A 198 -2.39 -14.92 3.55
C HIS A 198 -2.20 -13.58 4.22
N ARG A 199 -1.54 -12.65 3.54
CA ARG A 199 -1.41 -11.28 4.02
C ARG A 199 -1.47 -10.26 2.90
N ALA A 200 -2.02 -9.11 3.22
CA ALA A 200 -1.84 -7.87 2.46
C ALA A 200 -1.53 -6.75 3.46
N LEU A 201 -0.56 -5.88 3.15
CA LEU A 201 -0.15 -4.77 4.02
C LEU A 201 -0.92 -3.50 3.65
N TYR A 202 -1.15 -3.28 2.36
CA TYR A 202 -1.96 -2.16 1.87
C TYR A 202 -3.39 -2.59 1.49
N GLY A 203 -3.52 -3.86 1.06
CA GLY A 203 -4.71 -4.33 0.34
C GLY A 203 -4.53 -4.10 -1.16
N SER A 204 -5.60 -3.78 -1.89
CA SER A 204 -5.43 -3.38 -3.29
C SER A 204 -4.86 -1.96 -3.38
N PHE A 205 -3.87 -1.72 -4.24
CA PHE A 205 -3.32 -0.38 -4.46
C PHE A 205 -4.39 0.63 -4.89
N GLU A 206 -5.36 0.22 -5.69
CA GLU A 206 -6.44 1.09 -6.14
C GLU A 206 -7.24 1.63 -4.94
N ARG A 207 -7.70 0.74 -4.05
CA ARG A 207 -8.41 1.14 -2.83
C ARG A 207 -7.51 1.92 -1.88
N PHE A 208 -6.25 1.53 -1.73
CA PHE A 208 -5.32 2.24 -0.85
C PHE A 208 -5.09 3.68 -1.34
N PHE A 209 -4.88 3.89 -2.65
CA PHE A 209 -4.79 5.23 -3.22
C PHE A 209 -6.07 6.05 -3.05
N MET A 210 -7.25 5.43 -3.13
CA MET A 210 -8.50 6.13 -2.80
C MET A 210 -8.47 6.64 -1.36
N VAL A 211 -8.13 5.78 -0.40
CA VAL A 211 -8.02 6.16 1.02
C VAL A 211 -7.01 7.30 1.19
N LEU A 212 -5.83 7.21 0.58
CA LEU A 212 -4.81 8.26 0.68
C LEU A 212 -5.25 9.59 0.05
N ILE A 213 -5.92 9.56 -1.11
CA ILE A 213 -6.45 10.77 -1.76
C ILE A 213 -7.45 11.49 -0.84
N GLU A 214 -8.36 10.73 -0.22
CA GLU A 214 -9.36 11.28 0.68
C GLU A 214 -8.75 11.74 2.01
N HIS A 215 -7.84 10.96 2.57
CA HIS A 215 -7.12 11.28 3.82
C HIS A 215 -6.33 12.59 3.70
N TYR A 216 -5.56 12.77 2.62
CA TYR A 216 -4.79 14.00 2.42
C TYR A 216 -5.57 15.17 1.79
N ASP A 217 -6.87 15.01 1.46
CA ASP A 217 -7.63 16.02 0.70
C ASP A 217 -6.91 16.45 -0.59
N GLY A 218 -6.24 15.47 -1.24
CA GLY A 218 -5.36 15.67 -2.39
C GLY A 218 -4.04 16.42 -2.13
N LYS A 219 -3.76 16.84 -0.89
CA LYS A 219 -2.52 17.54 -0.48
C LYS A 219 -1.45 16.54 -0.03
N PHE A 220 -1.02 15.68 -0.95
CA PHE A 220 -0.03 14.65 -0.63
C PHE A 220 1.24 15.23 0.00
N PRO A 221 1.84 14.57 1.00
CA PRO A 221 3.16 14.90 1.52
C PRO A 221 4.20 14.96 0.41
N LEU A 222 5.29 15.72 0.60
CA LEU A 222 6.35 15.87 -0.41
C LEU A 222 6.81 14.54 -0.98
N TRP A 223 7.09 13.54 -0.12
CA TRP A 223 7.61 12.26 -0.55
C TRP A 223 6.64 11.46 -1.45
N LEU A 224 5.33 11.69 -1.32
CA LEU A 224 4.27 10.99 -2.04
C LEU A 224 3.69 11.79 -3.21
N ALA A 225 3.86 13.11 -3.23
CA ALA A 225 3.23 13.99 -4.22
C ALA A 225 3.66 13.64 -5.66
N PRO A 226 2.74 13.54 -6.63
CA PRO A 226 3.07 13.16 -8.02
C PRO A 226 4.01 14.17 -8.68
N GLU A 227 3.89 15.46 -8.31
CA GLU A 227 4.80 16.54 -8.63
C GLU A 227 5.16 17.23 -7.31
N GLN A 228 6.46 17.34 -7.03
CA GLN A 228 6.98 17.83 -5.75
C GLN A 228 7.29 19.32 -5.80
N VAL A 229 7.84 19.77 -6.94
CA VAL A 229 8.25 21.15 -7.16
C VAL A 229 7.80 21.61 -8.55
N ARG A 230 7.17 22.79 -8.63
CA ARG A 230 6.87 23.44 -9.91
C ARG A 230 7.65 24.74 -10.07
N ILE A 231 8.43 24.86 -11.15
CA ILE A 231 9.21 26.06 -11.44
C ILE A 231 8.38 27.02 -12.30
N LEU A 232 8.25 28.26 -11.85
CA LEU A 232 7.40 29.30 -12.42
C LEU A 232 8.26 30.47 -12.95
N PRO A 233 8.81 30.38 -14.18
CA PRO A 233 9.53 31.50 -14.78
C PRO A 233 8.59 32.68 -15.05
N ILE A 234 9.06 33.90 -14.75
CA ILE A 234 8.29 35.13 -14.97
C ILE A 234 8.16 35.44 -16.48
N SER A 235 9.20 35.19 -17.26
CA SER A 235 9.20 35.34 -18.72
C SER A 235 9.99 34.22 -19.42
N ASP A 236 9.96 34.23 -20.75
CA ASP A 236 10.70 33.27 -21.58
C ASP A 236 12.23 33.44 -21.45
N ASP A 237 12.69 34.63 -21.05
CA ASP A 237 14.12 34.92 -20.86
C ASP A 237 14.71 34.08 -19.70
N GLU A 238 13.89 33.70 -18.71
CA GLU A 238 14.31 32.88 -17.57
C GLU A 238 14.24 31.36 -17.81
N LEU A 239 13.72 30.89 -18.95
CA LEU A 239 13.58 29.45 -19.23
C LEU A 239 14.92 28.71 -19.15
N GLY A 240 15.99 29.34 -19.62
CA GLY A 240 17.34 28.78 -19.54
C GLY A 240 17.82 28.56 -18.10
N TYR A 241 17.37 29.38 -17.15
CA TYR A 241 17.65 29.19 -15.73
C TYR A 241 16.73 28.14 -15.10
N ALA A 242 15.42 28.19 -15.40
CA ALA A 242 14.45 27.20 -14.96
C ALA A 242 14.85 25.77 -15.34
N HIS A 243 15.38 25.56 -16.56
CA HIS A 243 15.89 24.25 -16.96
C HIS A 243 17.13 23.80 -16.20
N ARG A 244 18.01 24.72 -15.78
CA ARG A 244 19.16 24.36 -14.92
C ARG A 244 18.66 23.88 -13.56
N LEU A 245 17.79 24.67 -12.92
CA LEU A 245 17.16 24.32 -11.65
C LEU A 245 16.43 22.98 -11.69
N LYS A 246 15.69 22.71 -12.79
CA LYS A 246 15.02 21.42 -12.98
C LYS A 246 16.03 20.28 -13.00
N ASN A 247 17.12 20.40 -13.76
CA ASN A 247 18.16 19.36 -13.81
C ASN A 247 18.79 19.15 -12.43
N ASP A 248 19.11 20.23 -11.70
CA ASP A 248 19.73 20.13 -10.37
C ASP A 248 18.80 19.43 -9.36
N LEU A 249 17.48 19.70 -9.42
CA LEU A 249 16.48 19.01 -8.60
C LEU A 249 16.22 17.56 -9.03
N GLU A 250 16.19 17.27 -10.33
CA GLU A 250 16.05 15.91 -10.86
C GLU A 250 17.28 15.05 -10.53
N ASP A 251 18.49 15.63 -10.54
CA ASP A 251 19.73 14.98 -10.11
C ASP A 251 19.70 14.62 -8.61
N ALA A 252 18.89 15.32 -7.80
CA ALA A 252 18.57 15.01 -6.40
C ALA A 252 17.33 14.09 -6.23
N ASP A 253 16.84 13.50 -7.32
CA ASP A 253 15.71 12.56 -7.37
C ASP A 253 14.36 13.18 -6.94
N PHE A 254 14.14 14.45 -7.31
CA PHE A 254 12.84 15.12 -7.16
C PHE A 254 12.04 15.15 -8.47
N ARG A 255 10.72 15.02 -8.34
CA ARG A 255 9.76 15.12 -9.45
C ARG A 255 9.40 16.59 -9.69
N VAL A 256 9.96 17.17 -10.74
CA VAL A 256 9.90 18.61 -10.99
C VAL A 256 9.39 18.93 -12.38
N ASP A 257 8.49 19.89 -12.50
CA ASP A 257 8.04 20.43 -13.80
C ASP A 257 8.21 21.95 -13.90
N ILE A 258 8.25 22.45 -15.14
CA ILE A 258 8.36 23.87 -15.46
C ILE A 258 7.03 24.31 -16.06
N GLU A 259 6.46 25.37 -15.51
CA GLU A 259 5.30 26.04 -16.07
C GLU A 259 5.74 27.05 -17.14
N ASP A 260 5.95 26.57 -18.36
CA ASP A 260 6.44 27.34 -19.51
C ASP A 260 5.32 27.97 -20.36
N ARG A 261 4.05 27.77 -20.01
CA ARG A 261 2.94 28.36 -20.75
C ARG A 261 2.99 29.89 -20.62
N SER A 262 2.64 30.59 -21.69
CA SER A 262 2.57 32.07 -21.77
C SER A 262 1.40 32.63 -20.95
N TRP A 263 1.48 32.48 -19.63
CA TRP A 263 0.50 32.91 -18.63
C TRP A 263 1.11 33.96 -17.71
N THR A 264 0.26 34.80 -17.10
CA THR A 264 0.71 35.69 -16.03
C THR A 264 1.20 34.85 -14.84
N LEU A 265 2.20 35.34 -14.11
CA LEU A 265 2.71 34.67 -12.92
C LEU A 265 1.58 34.29 -11.93
N GLY A 266 0.64 35.20 -11.69
CA GLY A 266 -0.50 34.93 -10.81
C GLY A 266 -1.41 33.80 -11.30
N ARG A 267 -1.50 33.57 -12.62
CA ARG A 267 -2.22 32.41 -13.17
C ARG A 267 -1.41 31.13 -12.98
N LYS A 268 -0.08 31.17 -13.19
CA LYS A 268 0.82 30.03 -12.94
C LYS A 268 0.75 29.57 -11.47
N ILE A 269 0.81 30.53 -10.53
CA ILE A 269 0.67 30.27 -9.09
C ILE A 269 -0.69 29.66 -8.77
N ARG A 270 -1.78 30.21 -9.34
CA ARG A 270 -3.14 29.66 -9.09
C ARG A 270 -3.26 28.22 -9.55
N GLU A 271 -2.78 27.90 -10.75
CA GLU A 271 -2.81 26.52 -11.27
C GLU A 271 -2.03 25.58 -10.35
N ALA A 272 -0.81 25.94 -9.94
CA ALA A 272 -0.01 25.14 -9.02
C ALA A 272 -0.67 24.95 -7.64
N GLN A 273 -1.36 25.99 -7.15
CA GLN A 273 -2.11 25.94 -5.90
C GLN A 273 -3.35 25.03 -6.00
N ASP A 274 -4.05 25.08 -7.14
CA ASP A 274 -5.20 24.22 -7.45
C ASP A 274 -4.76 22.75 -7.56
N ASP A 275 -3.58 22.50 -8.14
CA ASP A 275 -2.94 21.18 -8.24
C ASP A 275 -2.30 20.70 -6.92
N ARG A 276 -2.35 21.52 -5.86
CA ARG A 276 -1.82 21.21 -4.51
C ARG A 276 -0.31 20.91 -4.46
N ILE A 277 0.49 21.48 -5.37
CA ILE A 277 1.94 21.22 -5.44
C ILE A 277 2.62 21.63 -4.13
N PRO A 278 3.44 20.78 -3.48
CA PRO A 278 4.11 21.10 -2.22
C PRO A 278 4.88 22.43 -2.27
N TYR A 279 5.71 22.61 -3.31
CA TYR A 279 6.55 23.79 -3.49
C TYR A 279 6.49 24.36 -4.91
N MET A 280 6.54 25.67 -5.01
CA MET A 280 6.67 26.45 -6.23
C MET A 280 7.96 27.27 -6.17
N LEU A 281 8.74 27.27 -7.24
CA LEU A 281 9.94 28.10 -7.38
C LEU A 281 9.68 29.19 -8.40
N VAL A 282 9.47 30.43 -7.94
CA VAL A 282 9.34 31.59 -8.82
C VAL A 282 10.74 32.07 -9.21
N VAL A 283 10.96 32.26 -10.52
CA VAL A 283 12.24 32.73 -11.06
C VAL A 283 12.05 33.90 -12.01
N GLY A 284 12.57 35.06 -11.61
CA GLY A 284 12.71 36.26 -12.44
C GLY A 284 14.16 36.52 -12.82
N SER A 285 14.38 37.69 -13.41
CA SER A 285 15.71 38.12 -13.83
C SER A 285 16.65 38.31 -12.63
N ASP A 286 16.14 38.82 -11.50
CA ASP A 286 16.93 39.02 -10.27
C ASP A 286 17.40 37.67 -9.71
N GLU A 287 16.51 36.67 -9.60
CA GLU A 287 16.86 35.30 -9.20
C GLU A 287 17.87 34.66 -10.16
N ALA A 288 17.68 34.82 -11.46
CA ALA A 288 18.56 34.24 -12.47
C ALA A 288 19.97 34.86 -12.48
N GLU A 289 20.08 36.16 -12.18
CA GLU A 289 21.36 36.87 -12.03
C GLU A 289 22.07 36.50 -10.73
N ALA A 290 21.32 36.38 -9.63
CA ALA A 290 21.84 36.03 -8.31
C ALA A 290 22.15 34.54 -8.14
N GLY A 291 21.54 33.66 -8.95
CA GLY A 291 21.63 32.21 -8.76
C GLY A 291 20.77 31.70 -7.60
N THR A 292 19.70 32.42 -7.26
CA THR A 292 18.77 32.10 -6.16
C THR A 292 17.38 31.72 -6.69
N VAL A 293 16.46 31.37 -5.82
CA VAL A 293 15.04 31.14 -6.13
C VAL A 293 14.13 31.82 -5.12
N SER A 294 12.92 32.18 -5.56
CA SER A 294 11.84 32.58 -4.66
C SER A 294 10.93 31.37 -4.38
N VAL A 295 10.97 30.85 -3.17
CA VAL A 295 10.20 29.66 -2.76
C VAL A 295 8.83 30.08 -2.26
N ARG A 296 7.79 29.40 -2.73
CA ARG A 296 6.43 29.49 -2.21
C ARG A 296 5.90 28.09 -1.94
N ASP A 297 5.27 27.86 -0.79
CA ASP A 297 4.66 26.57 -0.48
C ASP A 297 3.14 26.58 -0.72
N ARG A 298 2.54 25.39 -0.66
CA ARG A 298 1.07 25.23 -0.78
C ARG A 298 0.27 25.89 0.35
N LYS A 299 0.90 26.34 1.44
CA LYS A 299 0.26 27.08 2.54
C LYS A 299 0.30 28.60 2.29
N GLU A 300 0.66 29.01 1.08
CA GLU A 300 0.74 30.39 0.63
C GLU A 300 1.83 31.22 1.32
N ARG A 301 2.79 30.57 1.98
CA ARG A 301 3.97 31.23 2.55
C ARG A 301 5.02 31.41 1.47
N GLU A 302 5.86 32.43 1.63
CA GLU A 302 6.88 32.75 0.64
C GLU A 302 8.18 33.27 1.29
N GLN A 303 9.30 32.95 0.65
CA GLN A 303 10.63 33.48 0.97
C GLN A 303 11.42 33.69 -0.32
N GLN A 304 12.00 34.88 -0.46
CA GLN A 304 12.84 35.27 -1.58
C GLN A 304 14.32 34.99 -1.26
N ASP A 305 15.17 35.09 -2.28
CA ASP A 305 16.63 34.97 -2.16
C ASP A 305 17.10 33.67 -1.49
N VAL A 306 16.44 32.55 -1.83
CA VAL A 306 16.80 31.22 -1.32
C VAL A 306 17.88 30.60 -2.20
N GLU A 307 18.96 30.14 -1.58
CA GLU A 307 19.99 29.33 -2.24
C GLU A 307 19.43 27.94 -2.58
N LEU A 308 19.63 27.49 -3.83
CA LEU A 308 19.07 26.22 -4.30
C LEU A 308 19.58 25.02 -3.48
N ASP A 309 20.87 24.97 -3.18
CA ASP A 309 21.48 23.88 -2.42
C ASP A 309 20.82 23.74 -1.03
N SER A 310 20.57 24.87 -0.35
CA SER A 310 19.89 24.88 0.94
C SER A 310 18.44 24.41 0.86
N PHE A 311 17.77 24.67 -0.26
CA PHE A 311 16.42 24.17 -0.50
C PHE A 311 16.43 22.65 -0.75
N ILE A 312 17.35 22.15 -1.58
CA ILE A 312 17.53 20.72 -1.85
C ILE A 312 17.84 19.94 -0.57
N ASP A 313 18.81 20.39 0.23
CA ASP A 313 19.19 19.75 1.50
C ASP A 313 17.99 19.59 2.44
N HIS A 314 17.11 20.61 2.46
CA HIS A 314 15.89 20.54 3.25
C HIS A 314 14.89 19.54 2.67
N LEU A 315 14.62 19.57 1.36
CA LEU A 315 13.69 18.64 0.72
C LEU A 315 14.14 17.18 0.90
N GLU A 316 15.45 16.92 0.88
CA GLU A 316 15.98 15.59 1.13
C GLU A 316 15.68 15.12 2.56
N THR A 317 15.84 16.02 3.53
CA THR A 317 15.50 15.76 4.93
C THR A 317 13.99 15.55 5.11
N GLU A 318 13.15 16.43 4.53
CA GLU A 318 11.69 16.33 4.57
C GLU A 318 11.21 15.00 3.97
N ARG A 319 11.77 14.60 2.82
CA ARG A 319 11.49 13.31 2.16
C ARG A 319 11.94 12.12 3.00
N ALA A 320 13.15 12.17 3.58
CA ALA A 320 13.72 11.08 4.35
C ALA A 320 12.96 10.84 5.66
N GLU A 321 12.53 11.90 6.32
CA GLU A 321 11.71 11.86 7.54
C GLU A 321 10.22 11.65 7.26
N ARG A 322 9.82 11.57 5.98
CA ARG A 322 8.44 11.36 5.52
C ARG A 322 7.44 12.35 6.15
N ARG A 323 7.88 13.60 6.35
CA ARG A 323 7.03 14.63 6.97
C ARG A 323 5.74 14.81 6.16
N GLU A 324 4.61 14.90 6.85
CA GLU A 324 3.29 14.99 6.22
C GLU A 324 3.04 16.33 5.53
N GLU A 325 3.62 17.40 6.06
CA GLU A 325 3.37 18.75 5.64
C GLU A 325 4.65 19.48 5.23
N PRO A 326 4.63 20.25 4.12
CA PRO A 326 5.72 21.14 3.74
C PRO A 326 6.09 22.09 4.87
N ASP A 327 7.37 22.11 5.24
CA ASP A 327 7.90 22.86 6.38
C ASP A 327 9.16 23.69 6.10
N PHE A 328 9.61 23.81 4.84
CA PHE A 328 10.73 24.69 4.48
C PHE A 328 10.53 26.14 4.94
N LEU A 329 9.28 26.62 4.85
CA LEU A 329 8.90 28.00 5.20
C LEU A 329 8.29 28.14 6.61
N GLY A 330 8.49 27.17 7.50
CA GLY A 330 8.07 27.21 8.90
C GLY A 330 7.28 26.00 9.37
#